data_AF-A0A7J8X725-F1
#
_entry.id   AF-A0A7J8X725-F1
#
_cell.length_a   1.000
_cell.length_b   1.000
_cell.length_c   1.000
_cell.angle_alpha   90.00
_cell.angle_beta   90.00
_cell.angle_gamma   90.00
#
_symmetry.space_group_name_H-M   'P 1'
#
loop_
_entity.id
_entity.type
_entity.pdbx_description
1 polymer ?
#
loop_
_entity_poly.entity_id
_entity_poly.type
_entity_poly.pdbx_seq_one_letter_code
_entity_poly.pdbx_strand_id
1 'polypeptide(L)'
;MRAYYLECLCAVIQELHSIPFKQLTKAKIKEMFAVLKDVESAHIDVDWLRALLNEISEALELVNQRQTFEAKKTKYNQSLESVRKELESKMDELALKEKEAADAREQVAETKARLDEIELQCSELDKTISTIASITDKFQGKSLADEIL
;
A
#
# COMPACT_ATOMS: atom_id res chain seq x y z
N MET A 1 -42.98 2.64 53.32
CA MET A 1 -41.86 3.14 52.50
C MET A 1 -40.90 2.05 52.05
N ARG A 2 -40.38 1.17 52.93
CA ARG A 2 -39.43 0.11 52.53
C ARG A 2 -39.93 -0.83 51.41
N ALA A 3 -41.23 -1.14 51.36
CA ALA A 3 -41.82 -1.96 50.30
C ALA A 3 -41.72 -1.33 48.89
N TYR A 4 -41.86 0.00 48.77
CA TYR A 4 -41.73 0.72 47.50
C TYR A 4 -40.33 0.59 46.91
N TYR A 5 -39.28 0.79 47.72
CA TYR A 5 -37.90 0.64 47.27
C TYR A 5 -37.55 -0.79 46.84
N LEU A 6 -38.15 -1.81 47.50
CA LEU A 6 -38.00 -3.21 47.10
C LEU A 6 -38.70 -3.50 45.76
N GLU A 7 -39.87 -2.90 45.53
CA GLU A 7 -40.57 -3.00 44.24
C GLU A 7 -39.75 -2.36 43.11
N CYS A 8 -39.16 -1.19 43.35
CA CYS A 8 -38.24 -0.54 42.39
C CYS A 8 -37.00 -1.40 42.11
N LEU A 9 -36.42 -2.05 43.12
CA LEU A 9 -35.31 -2.99 42.92
C LEU A 9 -35.72 -4.20 42.09
N CYS A 10 -36.88 -4.79 42.38
CA CYS A 10 -37.42 -5.90 41.60
C CYS A 10 -37.61 -5.50 40.12
N ALA A 11 -38.09 -4.28 39.86
CA ALA A 11 -38.24 -3.77 38.50
C ALA A 11 -36.89 -3.69 37.76
N VAL A 12 -35.82 -3.18 38.41
CA VAL A 12 -34.47 -3.14 37.82
C VAL A 12 -33.96 -4.55 37.48
N ILE A 13 -34.14 -5.51 38.40
CA ILE A 13 -33.70 -6.90 38.21
C ILE A 13 -34.48 -7.56 37.05
N GLN A 14 -35.81 -7.38 37.02
CA GLN A 14 -36.66 -7.89 35.96
C GLN A 14 -36.28 -7.29 34.61
N GLU A 15 -35.93 -6.00 34.59
CA GLU A 15 -35.53 -5.31 33.37
C GLU A 15 -34.15 -5.79 32.87
N LEU A 16 -33.18 -5.96 33.75
CA LEU A 16 -31.89 -6.58 33.41
C LEU A 16 -32.04 -8.01 32.87
N HIS A 17 -33.00 -8.76 33.39
CA HIS A 17 -33.26 -10.13 32.95
C HIS A 17 -34.00 -10.19 31.61
N SER A 18 -34.85 -9.21 31.31
CA SER A 18 -35.71 -9.21 30.12
C SER A 18 -35.06 -8.57 28.91
N ILE A 19 -34.16 -7.59 29.08
CA ILE A 19 -33.50 -6.91 27.98
C ILE A 19 -32.23 -7.69 27.57
N PRO A 20 -32.15 -8.20 26.32
CA PRO A 20 -30.90 -8.77 25.82
C PRO A 20 -29.78 -7.73 25.82
N PHE A 21 -28.57 -8.13 26.20
CA PHE A 21 -27.41 -7.23 26.28
C PHE A 21 -27.19 -6.39 25.01
N LYS A 22 -27.44 -6.95 23.82
CA LYS A 22 -27.32 -6.24 22.53
C LYS A 22 -28.29 -5.07 22.35
N GLN A 23 -29.40 -5.06 23.07
CA GLN A 23 -30.44 -4.02 23.02
C GLN A 23 -30.33 -3.05 24.20
N LEU A 24 -29.47 -3.34 25.16
CA LEU A 24 -29.24 -2.51 26.32
C LEU A 24 -28.50 -1.23 25.93
N THR A 25 -29.00 -0.08 26.38
CA THR A 25 -28.43 1.23 26.05
C THR A 25 -27.78 1.89 27.27
N LYS A 26 -26.85 2.82 27.02
CA LYS A 26 -26.23 3.62 28.08
C LYS A 26 -27.25 4.47 28.85
N ALA A 27 -28.32 4.92 28.19
CA ALA A 27 -29.42 5.62 28.85
C ALA A 27 -30.15 4.70 29.84
N LYS A 28 -30.47 3.47 29.41
CA LYS A 28 -31.13 2.46 30.25
C LYS A 28 -30.33 2.11 31.51
N ILE A 29 -29.01 1.95 31.36
CA ILE A 29 -28.12 1.69 32.50
C ILE A 29 -28.05 2.90 33.46
N LYS A 30 -28.04 4.13 32.94
CA LYS A 30 -28.12 5.33 33.79
C LYS A 30 -29.44 5.44 34.56
N GLU A 31 -30.56 5.06 33.95
CA GLU A 31 -31.86 4.99 34.64
C GLU A 31 -31.80 4.00 35.81
N MET A 32 -31.24 2.81 35.60
CA MET A 32 -31.07 1.80 36.65
C MET A 32 -30.18 2.30 37.79
N PHE A 33 -29.07 2.98 37.49
CA PHE A 33 -28.22 3.59 38.52
C PHE A 33 -28.95 4.67 39.35
N ALA A 34 -29.84 5.44 38.73
CA ALA A 34 -30.64 6.43 39.45
C ALA A 34 -31.56 5.74 40.47
N VAL A 35 -32.20 4.63 40.09
CA VAL A 35 -33.02 3.83 41.00
C VAL A 35 -32.20 3.28 42.16
N LEU A 36 -31.00 2.74 41.91
CA LEU A 36 -30.12 2.24 42.97
C LEU A 36 -29.74 3.34 43.98
N LYS A 37 -29.46 4.56 43.49
CA LYS A 37 -29.12 5.69 44.36
C LYS A 37 -30.28 6.06 45.30
N ASP A 38 -31.50 6.03 44.80
CA ASP A 38 -32.69 6.30 45.60
C ASP A 38 -32.93 5.20 46.65
N VAL A 39 -32.64 3.96 46.31
CA VAL A 39 -32.74 2.79 47.20
C VAL A 39 -31.67 2.81 48.30
N GLU A 40 -30.42 3.17 47.96
CA GLU A 40 -29.33 3.34 48.93
C GLU A 40 -29.66 4.43 49.96
N SER A 41 -30.31 5.50 49.52
CA SER A 41 -30.77 6.58 50.40
C SER A 41 -31.80 6.10 51.43
N ALA A 42 -32.43 4.94 51.20
CA ALA A 42 -33.32 4.26 52.13
C ALA A 42 -32.60 3.22 53.04
N HIS A 43 -31.25 3.25 53.07
CA HIS A 43 -30.39 2.32 53.82
C HIS A 43 -30.62 0.84 53.45
N ILE A 44 -30.85 0.56 52.17
CA ILE A 44 -30.88 -0.79 51.62
C ILE A 44 -29.55 -1.03 50.90
N ASP A 45 -28.88 -2.12 51.26
CA ASP A 45 -27.63 -2.53 50.62
C ASP A 45 -27.90 -3.08 49.22
N VAL A 46 -27.28 -2.44 48.23
CA VAL A 46 -27.38 -2.76 46.80
C VAL A 46 -26.00 -2.78 46.14
N ASP A 47 -24.92 -2.91 46.92
CA ASP A 47 -23.55 -2.88 46.41
C ASP A 47 -23.31 -3.95 45.34
N TRP A 48 -23.92 -5.13 45.51
CA TRP A 48 -23.87 -6.22 44.54
C TRP A 48 -24.47 -5.85 43.17
N LEU A 49 -25.59 -5.12 43.17
CA LEU A 49 -26.27 -4.72 41.94
C LEU A 49 -25.56 -3.54 41.29
N ARG A 50 -24.98 -2.65 42.10
CA ARG A 50 -24.11 -1.57 41.64
C ARG A 50 -22.87 -2.11 40.95
N ALA A 51 -22.20 -3.12 41.53
CA ALA A 51 -21.05 -3.78 40.92
C ALA A 51 -21.42 -4.42 39.58
N LEU A 52 -22.53 -5.14 39.53
CA LEU A 52 -23.02 -5.74 38.28
C LEU A 52 -23.32 -4.69 37.20
N LEU A 53 -24.00 -3.59 37.55
CA LEU A 53 -24.29 -2.51 36.60
C LEU A 53 -23.02 -1.80 36.10
N ASN A 54 -21.97 -1.70 36.93
CA ASN A 54 -20.66 -1.19 36.51
C ASN A 54 -20.02 -2.11 35.47
N GLU A 55 -19.98 -3.42 35.71
CA GLU A 55 -19.44 -4.40 34.76
C GLU A 55 -20.19 -4.36 33.43
N ILE A 56 -21.53 -4.27 33.48
CA ILE A 56 -22.37 -4.15 32.28
C ILE A 56 -22.06 -2.86 31.53
N SER A 57 -21.89 -1.74 32.25
CA SER A 57 -21.53 -0.45 31.65
C SER A 57 -20.17 -0.52 30.96
N GLU A 58 -19.17 -1.13 31.58
CA GLU A 58 -17.85 -1.33 31.00
C GLU A 58 -17.90 -2.22 29.76
N ALA A 59 -18.63 -3.33 29.82
CA ALA A 59 -18.83 -4.22 28.70
C ALA A 59 -19.47 -3.50 27.49
N LEU A 60 -20.43 -2.60 27.75
CA LEU A 60 -21.08 -1.82 26.68
C LEU A 60 -20.09 -0.87 25.99
N GLU A 61 -19.22 -0.20 26.76
CA GLU A 61 -18.16 0.65 26.20
C GLU A 61 -17.16 -0.17 25.39
N LEU A 62 -16.74 -1.33 25.90
CA LEU A 62 -15.81 -2.22 25.19
C LEU A 62 -16.39 -2.74 23.87
N VAL A 63 -17.69 -3.06 23.82
CA VAL A 63 -18.35 -3.47 22.57
C VAL A 63 -18.37 -2.33 21.55
N ASN A 64 -18.68 -1.11 21.97
CA ASN A 64 -18.66 0.06 21.10
C ASN A 64 -17.24 0.37 20.56
N GLN A 65 -16.23 0.28 21.43
CA GLN A 65 -14.83 0.41 21.04
C GLN A 65 -14.42 -0.68 20.05
N ARG A 66 -14.78 -1.94 20.32
CA ARG A 66 -14.51 -3.06 19.41
C ARG A 66 -15.11 -2.84 18.03
N GLN A 67 -16.38 -2.42 17.94
CA GLN A 67 -17.02 -2.11 16.65
C GLN A 67 -16.27 -1.01 15.89
N THR A 68 -15.85 0.04 16.60
CA THR A 68 -15.03 1.11 16.01
C THR A 68 -13.69 0.59 15.48
N PHE A 69 -13.02 -0.28 16.22
CA PHE A 69 -11.76 -0.88 15.79
C PHE A 69 -11.93 -1.84 14.61
N GLU A 70 -12.99 -2.66 14.58
CA GLU A 70 -13.27 -3.55 13.45
C GLU A 70 -13.59 -2.77 12.16
N ALA A 71 -14.31 -1.65 12.27
CA ALA A 71 -14.54 -0.76 11.13
C ALA A 71 -13.22 -0.16 10.60
N LYS A 72 -12.34 0.32 11.50
CA LYS A 72 -11.01 0.81 11.12
C LYS A 72 -10.14 -0.27 10.47
N LYS A 73 -10.11 -1.47 11.06
CA LYS A 73 -9.38 -2.63 10.54
C LYS A 73 -9.85 -3.02 9.14
N THR A 74 -11.16 -3.03 8.92
CA THR A 74 -11.75 -3.31 7.60
C THR A 74 -11.30 -2.30 6.55
N LYS A 75 -11.32 -1.00 6.90
CA LYS A 75 -10.82 0.07 6.01
C LYS A 75 -9.34 -0.10 5.68
N TYR A 76 -8.49 -0.39 6.68
CA TYR A 76 -7.07 -0.61 6.45
C TYR A 76 -6.80 -1.84 5.58
N ASN A 77 -7.54 -2.93 5.78
CA ASN A 77 -7.41 -4.12 4.94
C ASN A 77 -7.76 -3.84 3.47
N GLN A 78 -8.82 -3.08 3.21
CA GLN A 78 -9.19 -2.67 1.84
C GLN A 78 -8.10 -1.80 1.20
N SER A 79 -7.58 -0.80 1.91
CA SER A 79 -6.48 0.03 1.41
C SER A 79 -5.22 -0.81 1.15
N LEU A 80 -4.88 -1.73 2.05
CA LEU A 80 -3.73 -2.61 1.90
C LEU A 80 -3.86 -3.52 0.68
N GLU A 81 -5.05 -4.09 0.43
CA GLU A 81 -5.30 -4.89 -0.76
C GLU A 81 -5.15 -4.05 -2.05
N SER A 82 -5.69 -2.83 -2.05
CA SER A 82 -5.57 -1.91 -3.18
C SER A 82 -4.11 -1.56 -3.49
N VAL A 83 -3.33 -1.20 -2.46
CA VAL A 83 -1.91 -0.84 -2.63
C VAL A 83 -1.09 -2.05 -3.06
N ARG A 84 -1.41 -3.26 -2.59
CA ARG A 84 -0.75 -4.49 -3.07
C ARG A 84 -1.00 -4.75 -4.55
N LYS A 85 -2.24 -4.57 -5.02
CA LYS A 85 -2.57 -4.72 -6.45
C LYS A 85 -1.87 -3.66 -7.32
N GLU A 86 -1.82 -2.42 -6.85
CA GLU A 86 -1.09 -1.36 -7.55
C GLU A 86 0.41 -1.66 -7.62
N LEU A 87 1.00 -2.14 -6.52
CA LEU A 87 2.40 -2.52 -6.48
C LEU A 87 2.72 -3.65 -7.47
N GLU A 88 1.89 -4.70 -7.51
CA GLU A 88 2.06 -5.83 -8.44
C GLU A 88 2.04 -5.34 -9.90
N SER A 89 1.05 -4.51 -10.26
CA SER A 89 0.96 -3.91 -11.61
C SER A 89 2.21 -3.10 -11.98
N LYS A 90 2.75 -2.32 -11.03
CA LYS A 90 3.98 -1.54 -11.26
C LYS A 90 5.21 -2.41 -11.40
N MET A 91 5.26 -3.54 -10.69
CA MET A 91 6.36 -4.51 -10.83
C MET A 91 6.33 -5.19 -12.19
N ASP A 92 5.15 -5.56 -12.70
CA ASP A 92 4.98 -6.12 -14.04
C ASP A 92 5.38 -5.11 -15.13
N GLU A 93 4.93 -3.86 -15.02
CA GLU A 93 5.33 -2.78 -15.93
C GLU A 93 6.84 -2.51 -15.91
N LEU A 94 7.46 -2.57 -14.73
CA LEU A 94 8.90 -2.39 -14.58
C LEU A 94 9.65 -3.53 -15.28
N ALA A 95 9.24 -4.79 -15.06
CA ALA A 95 9.87 -5.95 -15.69
C ALA A 95 9.80 -5.89 -17.23
N LEU A 96 8.66 -5.42 -17.78
CA LEU A 96 8.53 -5.22 -19.23
C LEU A 96 9.52 -4.16 -19.74
N LYS A 97 9.59 -2.99 -19.07
CA LYS A 97 10.51 -1.91 -19.45
C LYS A 97 11.97 -2.31 -19.31
N GLU A 98 12.32 -3.11 -18.31
CA GLU A 98 13.68 -3.63 -18.14
C GLU A 98 14.07 -4.55 -19.30
N LYS A 99 13.14 -5.39 -19.78
CA LYS A 99 13.35 -6.21 -20.97
C LYS A 99 13.54 -5.36 -22.23
N GLU A 100 12.64 -4.41 -22.47
CA GLU A 100 12.74 -3.49 -23.62
C GLU A 100 14.07 -2.70 -23.60
N ALA A 101 14.52 -2.28 -22.42
CA ALA A 101 15.81 -1.61 -22.26
C ALA A 101 17.00 -2.53 -22.53
N ALA A 102 16.91 -3.81 -22.19
CA ALA A 102 17.93 -4.80 -22.53
C ALA A 102 18.02 -5.01 -24.05
N ASP A 103 16.88 -5.21 -24.72
CA ASP A 103 16.80 -5.38 -26.17
C ASP A 103 17.35 -4.14 -26.91
N ALA A 104 17.01 -2.93 -26.45
CA ALA A 104 17.53 -1.68 -27.01
C ALA A 104 19.05 -1.55 -26.84
N ARG A 105 19.60 -1.98 -25.70
CA ARG A 105 21.06 -1.98 -25.46
C ARG A 105 21.79 -2.94 -26.40
N GLU A 106 21.20 -4.10 -26.68
CA GLU A 106 21.75 -5.06 -27.64
C GLU A 106 21.81 -4.46 -29.05
N GLN A 107 20.74 -3.83 -29.52
CA GLN A 107 20.70 -3.16 -30.83
C GLN A 107 21.72 -2.02 -30.94
N VAL A 108 21.91 -1.26 -29.86
CA VAL A 108 22.94 -0.20 -29.80
C VAL A 108 24.34 -0.82 -29.92
N ALA A 109 24.61 -1.91 -29.20
CA ALA A 109 25.90 -2.59 -29.26
C ALA A 109 26.19 -3.15 -30.66
N GLU A 110 25.20 -3.80 -31.29
CA GLU A 110 25.32 -4.31 -32.66
C GLU A 110 25.58 -3.18 -33.67
N THR A 111 24.80 -2.10 -33.59
CA THR A 111 24.94 -0.96 -34.49
C THR A 111 26.29 -0.28 -34.32
N LYS A 112 26.78 -0.18 -33.09
CA LYS A 112 28.11 0.36 -32.80
C LYS A 112 29.21 -0.51 -33.41
N ALA A 113 29.15 -1.84 -33.23
CA ALA A 113 30.12 -2.74 -33.82
C ALA A 113 30.15 -2.65 -35.36
N ARG A 114 28.97 -2.51 -36.00
CA ARG A 114 28.88 -2.30 -37.44
C ARG A 114 29.46 -0.95 -37.88
N LEU A 115 29.25 0.11 -37.08
CA LEU A 115 29.84 1.41 -37.34
C LEU A 115 31.36 1.35 -37.28
N ASP A 116 31.92 0.74 -36.24
CA ASP A 116 33.37 0.59 -36.05
C ASP A 116 34.02 -0.15 -37.24
N GLU A 117 33.36 -1.20 -37.77
CA GLU A 117 33.80 -1.92 -38.97
C GLU A 117 33.79 -1.05 -40.23
N ILE A 118 32.73 -0.26 -40.44
CA ILE A 118 32.64 0.65 -41.59
C ILE A 118 33.71 1.74 -41.50
N GLU A 119 33.95 2.30 -40.32
CA GLU A 119 34.99 3.30 -40.09
C GLU A 119 36.39 2.74 -40.41
N LEU A 120 36.65 1.48 -40.03
CA LEU A 120 37.90 0.80 -40.38
C LEU A 120 38.05 0.66 -41.91
N GLN A 121 37.03 0.17 -42.60
CA GLN A 121 37.04 0.01 -44.06
C GLN A 121 37.23 1.34 -44.79
N CYS A 122 36.59 2.42 -44.33
CA CYS A 122 36.81 3.77 -44.86
C CYS A 122 38.27 4.20 -44.71
N SER A 123 38.89 3.96 -43.55
CA SER A 123 40.30 4.30 -43.32
C SER A 123 41.25 3.52 -44.25
N GLU A 124 40.95 2.26 -44.53
CA GLU A 124 41.73 1.43 -45.47
C GLU A 124 41.60 1.92 -46.92
N LEU A 125 40.39 2.30 -47.32
CA LEU A 125 40.14 2.91 -48.63
C LEU A 125 40.88 4.25 -48.78
N ASP A 126 40.85 5.12 -47.78
CA ASP A 126 41.56 6.41 -47.81
C ASP A 126 43.07 6.23 -47.99
N LYS A 127 43.67 5.24 -47.31
CA LYS A 127 45.09 4.88 -47.50
C LYS A 127 45.36 4.38 -48.91
N THR A 128 44.47 3.57 -49.46
CA THR A 128 44.58 3.02 -50.82
C THR A 128 44.47 4.13 -51.86
N ILE A 129 43.48 5.01 -51.73
CA ILE A 129 43.29 6.19 -52.58
C ILE A 129 44.52 7.10 -52.53
N SER A 130 45.05 7.36 -51.34
CA SER A 130 46.28 8.17 -51.16
C SER A 130 47.49 7.53 -51.86
N THR A 131 47.60 6.20 -51.81
CA THR A 131 48.66 5.45 -52.50
C THR A 131 48.52 5.55 -54.01
N ILE A 132 47.31 5.35 -54.54
CA ILE A 132 47.01 5.47 -55.98
C ILE A 132 47.32 6.89 -56.46
N ALA A 133 46.83 7.91 -55.77
CA ALA A 133 47.08 9.32 -56.09
C ALA A 133 48.58 9.61 -56.16
N SER A 134 49.36 9.15 -55.16
CA SER A 134 50.81 9.32 -55.15
C SER A 134 51.51 8.63 -56.34
N ILE A 135 51.04 7.46 -56.76
CA ILE A 135 51.56 6.76 -57.95
C ILE A 135 51.20 7.55 -59.21
N THR A 136 49.94 7.95 -59.38
CA THR A 136 49.48 8.70 -60.56
C THR A 136 50.21 10.03 -60.70
N ASP A 137 50.41 10.77 -59.61
CA ASP A 137 51.15 12.04 -59.58
C ASP A 137 52.60 11.89 -60.09
N LYS A 138 53.27 10.75 -59.82
CA LYS A 138 54.64 10.50 -60.32
C LYS A 138 54.73 10.46 -61.85
N PHE A 139 53.64 10.11 -62.51
CA PHE A 139 53.55 10.00 -63.97
C PHE A 139 52.86 11.21 -64.61
N GLN A 140 52.26 12.10 -63.82
CA GLN A 140 51.57 13.27 -64.31
C GLN A 140 52.58 14.38 -64.65
N GLY A 141 52.94 14.49 -65.93
CA GLY A 141 53.87 15.49 -66.45
C GLY A 141 55.22 14.97 -66.96
N LYS A 142 55.45 13.64 -66.91
CA LYS A 142 56.63 13.00 -67.52
C LYS A 142 56.26 12.33 -68.85
N SER A 143 57.08 12.49 -69.88
CA SER A 143 56.97 11.71 -71.12
C SER A 143 57.39 10.27 -70.82
N LEU A 144 56.55 9.28 -71.15
CA LEU A 144 56.87 7.86 -70.98
C LEU A 144 58.10 7.41 -71.80
N ALA A 145 58.55 8.23 -72.76
CA ALA A 145 59.74 7.96 -73.56
C ALA A 145 61.07 8.27 -72.84
N ASP A 146 61.06 9.07 -71.76
CA ASP A 146 62.28 9.50 -71.06
C ASP A 146 62.80 8.46 -70.04
N GLU A 147 62.02 7.43 -69.71
CA GLU A 147 62.43 6.33 -68.78
C GLU A 147 62.95 5.07 -69.51
N ILE A 148 62.91 5.03 -70.86
CA ILE A 148 63.30 3.86 -71.68
C ILE A 148 64.66 4.06 -72.41
N LEU A 149 65.28 5.23 -72.32
CA LEU A 149 66.60 5.57 -72.87
C LEU A 149 67.70 5.61 -71.80
#